data_AF-F5RE14-F1
#
_entry.id   AF-F5RE14-F1
#
_cell.length_a   1.000
_cell.length_b   1.000
_cell.length_c   1.000
_cell.angle_alpha   90.00
_cell.angle_beta   90.00
_cell.angle_gamma   90.00
#
_symmetry.space_group_name_H-M   'P 1'
#
loop_
_entity.id
_entity.type
_entity.pdbx_description
1 polymer ?
#
loop_
_entity_poly.entity_id
_entity_poly.type
_entity_poly.pdbx_seq_one_letter_code
_entity_poly.pdbx_strand_id
1 'polypeptide(L)'
;MSGQSYDELMAKIAELQQQAEAVRRSELEAVIADVRAKIKKYNLSAADVGLSGGGSARKASRPASAKIKIAPGKYRNPATGEIKEVGAAGRKPGWLTALGADELAAARVG
;
A
#
# COMPACT_ATOMS: atom_id res chain seq x y z
N MET A 1 -30.85 46.11 7.23
CA MET A 1 -29.78 45.13 6.93
C MET A 1 -30.27 44.30 5.76
N SER A 2 -30.01 44.75 4.54
CA SER A 2 -30.33 43.97 3.34
C SER A 2 -29.36 42.81 3.30
N GLY A 3 -29.82 41.61 3.66
CA GLY A 3 -29.03 40.39 3.51
C GLY A 3 -28.77 40.16 2.02
N GLN A 4 -27.54 39.77 1.69
CA GLN A 4 -27.18 39.39 0.32
C GLN A 4 -28.11 38.28 -0.15
N SER A 5 -28.58 38.36 -1.40
CA SER A 5 -29.43 37.31 -1.95
C SER A 5 -28.61 36.01 -2.08
N TYR A 6 -29.29 34.86 -2.08
CA TYR A 6 -28.63 33.58 -2.25
C TYR A 6 -27.81 33.53 -3.55
N ASP A 7 -28.35 34.12 -4.63
CA ASP A 7 -27.69 34.16 -5.94
C ASP A 7 -26.43 35.04 -5.93
N GLU A 8 -26.45 36.16 -5.21
CA GLU A 8 -25.28 37.02 -5.02
C GLU A 8 -24.17 36.33 -4.22
N LEU A 9 -24.54 35.52 -3.21
CA LEU A 9 -23.59 34.72 -2.44
C LEU A 9 -22.97 33.61 -3.29
N MET A 10 -23.77 32.95 -4.13
CA MET A 10 -23.27 31.92 -5.06
C MET A 10 -22.31 32.51 -6.10
N ALA A 11 -22.62 33.69 -6.65
CA ALA A 11 -21.73 34.37 -7.59
C ALA A 11 -20.36 34.70 -6.96
N LYS A 12 -20.35 35.21 -5.72
CA LYS A 12 -19.10 35.47 -4.97
C LYS A 12 -18.31 34.20 -4.68
N ILE A 13 -18.98 33.09 -4.36
CA ILE A 13 -18.30 31.81 -4.12
C ILE A 13 -17.61 31.33 -5.40
N ALA A 14 -18.28 31.40 -6.55
CA ALA A 14 -17.70 31.01 -7.82
C ALA A 14 -16.47 31.87 -8.17
N GLU A 15 -16.55 33.19 -7.95
CA GLU A 15 -15.43 34.10 -8.16
C GLU A 15 -14.24 33.79 -7.24
N LEU A 16 -14.50 33.57 -5.94
CA LEU A 16 -13.47 33.20 -4.97
C LEU A 16 -12.83 31.84 -5.28
N GLN A 17 -13.59 30.88 -5.80
CA GLN A 17 -13.06 29.59 -6.25
C GLN A 17 -12.13 29.76 -7.46
N GLN A 18 -12.50 30.57 -8.44
CA GLN A 18 -11.64 30.86 -9.60
C GLN A 18 -10.33 31.54 -9.17
N GLN A 19 -10.42 32.50 -8.24
CA GLN A 19 -9.24 33.16 -7.68
C GLN A 19 -8.34 32.17 -6.92
N ALA A 20 -8.93 31.30 -6.09
CA ALA A 20 -8.18 30.28 -5.36
C ALA A 20 -7.48 29.29 -6.30
N GLU A 21 -8.13 28.88 -7.38
CA GLU A 21 -7.50 28.03 -8.39
C GLU A 21 -6.35 28.72 -9.13
N ALA A 22 -6.51 30.00 -9.47
CA ALA A 22 -5.47 30.78 -10.14
C ALA A 22 -4.21 30.90 -9.26
N VAL A 23 -4.39 31.21 -7.97
CA VAL A 23 -3.30 31.25 -6.98
C VAL A 23 -2.67 29.87 -6.81
N ARG A 24 -3.47 28.81 -6.71
CA ARG A 24 -2.96 27.44 -6.59
C ARG A 24 -2.09 27.04 -7.79
N ARG A 25 -2.47 27.45 -9.01
CA ARG A 25 -1.70 27.15 -10.23
C ARG A 25 -0.36 27.89 -10.23
N SER A 26 -0.34 29.17 -9.88
CA SER A 26 0.92 29.95 -9.85
C SER A 26 1.86 29.45 -8.75
N GLU A 27 1.33 29.13 -7.56
CA GLU A 27 2.12 28.53 -6.48
C GLU A 27 2.66 27.15 -6.88
N LEU A 28 1.85 26.32 -7.54
CA LEU A 28 2.29 25.01 -8.04
C LEU A 28 3.42 25.13 -9.05
N GLU A 29 3.34 26.05 -10.00
CA GLU A 29 4.40 26.26 -10.99
C GLU A 29 5.73 26.66 -10.34
N ALA A 30 5.68 27.59 -9.39
CA ALA A 30 6.85 28.01 -8.62
C ALA A 30 7.46 26.86 -7.82
N VAL A 31 6.62 26.07 -7.12
CA VAL A 31 7.05 24.90 -6.35
C VAL A 31 7.63 23.82 -7.25
N ILE A 32 7.01 23.53 -8.40
CA ILE A 32 7.52 22.56 -9.37
C ILE A 32 8.88 22.99 -9.91
N ALA A 33 9.07 24.29 -10.21
CA ALA A 33 10.35 24.81 -10.66
C ALA A 33 11.46 24.64 -9.60
N ASP A 34 11.17 24.96 -8.34
CA ASP A 34 12.12 24.79 -7.23
C ASP A 34 12.48 23.31 -7.00
N VAL A 35 11.48 22.42 -6.98
CA VAL A 35 11.70 20.97 -6.85
C VAL A 35 12.55 20.45 -8.01
N ARG A 36 12.26 20.86 -9.26
CA ARG A 36 13.09 20.49 -10.43
C ARG A 36 14.52 21.00 -10.33
N ALA A 37 14.73 22.21 -9.82
CA ALA A 37 16.05 22.77 -9.59
C ALA A 37 16.83 21.97 -8.54
N LYS A 38 16.18 21.60 -7.43
CA LYS A 38 16.77 20.74 -6.39
C LYS A 38 17.10 19.35 -6.91
N ILE A 39 16.21 18.74 -7.69
CA ILE A 39 16.46 17.45 -8.35
C ILE A 39 17.73 17.51 -9.20
N LYS A 40 17.88 18.55 -10.03
CA LYS A 40 19.09 18.73 -10.85
C LYS A 40 20.35 18.99 -10.02
N LYS A 41 20.26 19.86 -9.00
CA LYS A 41 21.41 20.26 -8.17
C LYS A 41 22.03 19.09 -7.41
N TYR A 42 21.19 18.20 -6.89
CA TYR A 42 21.61 17.06 -6.09
C TYR A 42 21.62 15.75 -6.87
N ASN A 43 21.40 15.83 -8.20
CA ASN A 43 21.30 14.68 -9.10
C ASN A 43 20.35 13.59 -8.57
N LEU A 44 19.22 14.02 -8.00
CA LEU A 44 18.21 13.13 -7.41
C LEU A 44 17.40 12.48 -8.53
N SER A 45 17.01 11.23 -8.30
CA SER A 45 16.07 10.51 -9.15
C SER A 45 14.67 10.52 -8.52
N ALA A 46 13.64 10.18 -9.31
CA ALA A 46 12.28 10.02 -8.79
C ALA A 46 12.18 8.98 -7.65
N ALA A 47 13.13 8.03 -7.57
CA ALA A 47 13.22 7.08 -6.47
C ALA A 47 13.69 7.73 -5.16
N ASP A 48 14.64 8.67 -5.24
CA ASP A 48 15.22 9.36 -4.07
C ASP A 48 14.23 10.30 -3.38
N VAL A 49 13.24 10.79 -4.15
CA VAL A 49 12.14 11.64 -3.66
C VAL A 49 10.82 10.88 -3.48
N GLY A 50 10.84 9.54 -3.57
CA GLY A 50 9.66 8.70 -3.33
C GLY A 50 8.53 8.84 -4.35
N LEU A 51 8.81 9.40 -5.53
CA LEU A 51 7.87 9.64 -6.63
C LEU A 51 7.89 8.54 -7.71
N SER A 52 8.62 7.44 -7.50
CA SER A 52 8.58 6.29 -8.42
C SER A 52 7.20 5.61 -8.37
N GLY A 53 6.32 6.08 -9.25
CA GLY A 53 5.03 5.46 -9.54
C GLY A 53 5.25 4.04 -10.07
N GLY A 54 5.13 3.06 -9.17
CA GLY A 54 5.39 1.66 -9.51
C GLY A 54 5.39 0.74 -8.30
N GLY A 55 4.27 0.70 -7.57
CA GLY A 55 3.90 -0.48 -6.76
C GLY A 55 4.98 -1.05 -5.85
N SER A 56 5.56 -0.25 -4.96
CA SER A 56 6.33 -0.82 -3.86
C SER A 56 6.40 0.11 -2.64
N ALA A 57 5.23 0.49 -2.13
CA ALA A 57 5.03 0.36 -0.69
C ALA A 57 5.05 -1.15 -0.32
N ARG A 58 6.15 -1.87 -0.63
CA ARG A 58 6.47 -3.12 0.06
C ARG A 58 6.92 -2.68 1.43
N LYS A 59 5.91 -2.48 2.28
CA LYS A 59 5.84 -3.03 3.62
C LYS A 59 7.23 -3.31 4.14
N ALA A 60 7.72 -2.38 4.95
CA ALA A 60 8.87 -2.54 5.83
C ALA A 60 9.14 -4.02 6.04
N SER A 61 10.32 -4.44 5.63
CA SER A 61 10.85 -5.79 5.82
C SER A 61 10.75 -6.14 7.29
N ARG A 62 9.58 -6.65 7.70
CA ARG A 62 9.48 -7.51 8.86
C ARG A 62 10.46 -8.64 8.56
N PRO A 63 11.42 -8.92 9.46
CA PRO A 63 12.48 -9.89 9.18
C PRO A 63 11.84 -11.14 8.59
N ALA A 64 12.40 -11.60 7.48
CA ALA A 64 11.95 -12.81 6.81
C ALA A 64 12.13 -13.97 7.79
N SER A 65 11.13 -14.20 8.64
CA SER A 65 10.90 -15.48 9.29
C SER A 65 10.80 -16.46 8.13
N ALA A 66 11.84 -17.27 7.97
CA ALA A 66 11.99 -18.25 6.90
C ALA A 66 10.64 -18.93 6.68
N LYS A 67 9.98 -18.64 5.55
CA LYS A 67 8.70 -19.24 5.24
C LYS A 67 8.95 -20.73 5.07
N ILE A 68 8.52 -21.51 6.05
CA ILE A 68 8.65 -22.97 6.05
C ILE A 68 7.96 -23.49 4.79
N LYS A 69 8.72 -24.21 3.95
CA LYS A 69 8.23 -24.79 2.70
C LYS A 69 7.36 -26.00 3.03
N ILE A 70 6.04 -25.79 3.08
CA ILE A 70 5.08 -26.87 3.27
C ILE A 70 5.01 -27.72 1.98
N ALA A 71 5.27 -29.02 2.06
CA ALA A 71 5.18 -29.92 0.91
C ALA A 71 3.71 -30.19 0.53
N PRO A 72 3.43 -30.60 -0.72
CA PRO A 72 2.13 -31.17 -1.05
C PRO A 72 1.91 -32.50 -0.31
N GLY A 73 0.71 -32.71 0.22
CA GLY A 73 0.38 -33.90 1.02
C GLY A 73 -0.86 -33.70 1.88
N LYS A 74 -1.24 -34.72 2.63
CA LYS A 74 -2.31 -34.64 3.62
C LYS A 74 -1.71 -34.29 4.98
N TYR A 75 -2.36 -33.39 5.71
CA TYR A 75 -1.93 -32.94 7.02
C TYR A 75 -3.11 -32.99 8.00
N ARG A 76 -2.86 -33.48 9.21
CA ARG A 76 -3.78 -33.51 10.34
C ARG A 76 -3.55 -32.30 11.22
N ASN A 77 -4.59 -31.52 11.43
CA ASN A 77 -4.56 -30.40 12.35
C ASN A 77 -4.36 -30.91 13.80
N PRO A 78 -3.31 -30.50 14.53
CA PRO A 78 -3.09 -30.94 15.90
C PRO A 78 -4.16 -30.44 16.88
N ALA A 79 -4.83 -29.32 16.59
CA ALA A 79 -5.82 -28.73 17.47
C ALA A 79 -7.23 -29.32 17.28
N THR A 80 -7.61 -29.68 16.05
CA THR A 80 -8.98 -30.15 15.73
C THR A 80 -9.04 -31.58 15.22
N GLY A 81 -7.91 -32.20 14.90
CA GLY A 81 -7.85 -33.52 14.29
C GLY A 81 -8.27 -33.57 12.81
N GLU A 82 -8.65 -32.44 12.20
CA GLU A 82 -9.10 -32.34 10.81
C GLU A 82 -7.97 -32.69 9.83
N ILE A 83 -8.25 -33.53 8.84
CA ILE A 83 -7.29 -33.87 7.78
C ILE A 83 -7.55 -32.98 6.57
N LYS A 84 -6.54 -32.20 6.15
CA LYS A 84 -6.58 -31.40 4.92
C LYS A 84 -5.54 -31.86 3.92
N GLU A 85 -5.96 -31.99 2.68
CA GLU A 85 -5.07 -32.19 1.53
C GLU A 85 -4.61 -30.84 1.00
N VAL A 86 -3.29 -30.66 0.89
CA VAL A 86 -2.67 -29.43 0.44
C VAL A 86 -1.89 -29.72 -0.84
N GLY A 87 -2.24 -29.01 -1.92
CA GLY A 87 -1.55 -29.10 -3.21
C GLY A 87 -0.24 -28.29 -3.25
N ALA A 88 0.53 -28.49 -4.32
CA ALA A 88 1.79 -27.78 -4.54
C ALA A 88 1.58 -26.29 -4.86
N ALA A 89 0.46 -25.97 -5.52
CA ALA A 89 0.05 -24.61 -5.87
C ALA A 89 -1.17 -24.18 -5.05
N GLY A 90 -1.19 -22.91 -4.62
CA GLY A 90 -2.33 -22.32 -3.93
C GLY A 90 -2.04 -21.86 -2.49
N ARG A 91 -3.01 -21.13 -1.93
CA ARG A 91 -2.95 -20.62 -0.56
C ARG A 91 -3.19 -21.77 0.41
N LYS A 92 -2.20 -22.02 1.28
CA LYS A 92 -2.27 -23.06 2.30
C LYS A 92 -3.14 -22.61 3.47
N PRO A 93 -3.78 -23.54 4.20
CA PRO A 93 -4.55 -23.20 5.39
C PRO A 93 -3.72 -22.44 6.42
N GLY A 94 -4.32 -21.45 7.08
CA GLY A 94 -3.62 -20.58 8.04
C GLY A 94 -2.96 -21.35 9.18
N TRP A 95 -3.61 -22.40 9.68
CA TRP A 95 -3.06 -23.27 10.73
C TRP A 95 -1.80 -23.99 10.26
N LEU A 96 -1.75 -24.48 9.02
CA LEU A 96 -0.59 -25.17 8.47
C LEU A 96 0.59 -24.21 8.24
N THR A 97 0.31 -22.95 7.92
CA THR A 97 1.35 -21.89 7.83
C THR A 97 1.84 -21.38 9.17
N ALA A 98 1.11 -21.66 10.25
CA ALA A 98 1.49 -21.29 11.61
C ALA A 98 2.30 -22.37 12.32
N LEU A 99 2.27 -23.62 11.82
CA LEU A 99 3.06 -24.74 12.37
C LEU A 99 4.55 -24.58 12.09
N GLY A 100 5.37 -25.01 13.06
CA GLY A 100 6.81 -25.18 12.91
C GLY A 100 7.18 -26.32 11.94
N ALA A 101 8.45 -26.40 11.56
CA ALA A 101 8.91 -27.45 10.64
C ALA A 101 8.72 -28.86 11.22
N ASP A 102 9.00 -29.04 12.51
CA ASP A 102 8.83 -30.30 13.23
C ASP A 102 7.35 -30.68 13.37
N GLU A 103 6.49 -29.72 13.69
CA GLU A 103 5.05 -29.93 13.80
C GLU A 103 4.41 -30.25 12.45
N LEU A 104 4.92 -29.66 11.37
CA LEU A 104 4.48 -29.97 10.02
C LEU A 104 4.79 -31.42 9.64
N ALA A 105 5.97 -31.91 10.04
CA ALA A 105 6.37 -33.30 9.82
C ALA A 105 5.48 -34.26 10.63
N ALA A 106 5.20 -33.94 11.89
CA ALA A 106 4.32 -34.73 12.75
C ALA A 106 2.85 -34.70 12.30
N ALA A 107 2.41 -33.58 11.73
CA ALA A 107 1.06 -33.41 11.20
C ALA A 107 0.86 -34.13 9.86
N ARG A 108 1.92 -34.49 9.13
CA ARG A 108 1.79 -35.14 7.83
C ARG A 108 1.15 -36.52 7.98
N VAL A 109 0.09 -36.76 7.22
CA VAL A 109 -0.62 -38.04 7.14
C VAL A 109 -0.32 -38.65 5.77
N GLY A 110 0.63 -39.57 5.71
CA GLY A 110 1.04 -40.23 4.46
C GLY A 110 2.53 -40.24 4.25
#